data_AF-A0A924ZAH4-F1
#
_entry.id   AF-A0A924ZAH4-F1
#
_cell.length_a   1.000
_cell.length_b   1.000
_cell.length_c   1.000
_cell.angle_alpha   90.00
_cell.angle_beta   90.00
_cell.angle_gamma   90.00
#
_symmetry.space_group_name_H-M   'P 1'
#
loop_
_entity.id
_entity.type
_entity.pdbx_description
1 polymer ?
#
loop_
_entity_poly.entity_id
_entity_poly.type
_entity_poly.pdbx_seq_one_letter_code
_entity_poly.pdbx_strand_id
1 'polypeptide(L)' 'MISMPGDVVLQDLPFDIELKKFVVENDETGMPKLFPSEIVTNDHETGAATPATVKVNEPAFYRGVAISTRHWCRPFRVGG' A
#
# COMPACT_ATOMS: atom_id res chain seq x y z
N MET A 1 6.58 24.20 5.67
CA MET A 1 5.15 24.20 5.28
C MET A 1 5.06 24.67 3.85
N ILE A 2 4.78 23.77 2.91
CA ILE A 2 4.63 24.11 1.48
C ILE A 2 3.13 24.23 1.23
N SER A 3 2.63 25.45 1.04
CA SER A 3 1.22 25.71 0.76
C SER A 3 1.01 25.69 -0.76
N MET A 4 0.30 24.69 -1.27
CA MET A 4 -0.22 24.71 -2.64
C MET A 4 -1.57 25.45 -2.66
N PRO A 5 -1.89 26.24 -3.70
CA PRO A 5 -3.16 26.95 -3.77
C PRO A 5 -4.31 25.97 -4.09
N GLY A 6 -5.22 25.83 -3.12
CA GLY A 6 -6.37 24.92 -3.12
C GLY A 6 -6.54 24.31 -1.73
N ASP A 7 -7.77 24.03 -1.28
CA ASP A 7 -8.12 23.44 0.02
C ASP A 7 -7.57 22.00 0.23
N VAL A 8 -6.26 21.82 0.07
CA VAL A 8 -5.56 20.55 0.20
C VAL A 8 -4.52 20.71 1.30
N VAL A 9 -4.72 19.96 2.38
CA VAL A 9 -3.75 19.84 3.47
C VAL A 9 -2.87 18.63 3.18
N LEU A 10 -1.57 18.88 3.07
CA LEU A 10 -0.55 17.83 3.06
C LEU A 10 -0.10 17.60 4.51
N GLN A 11 -0.26 16.37 4.98
CA GLN A 11 0.20 15.94 6.30
C GLN A 11 1.33 14.93 6.11
N ASP A 12 2.51 15.27 6.64
CA ASP A 12 3.63 14.34 6.74
C ASP A 12 3.31 13.25 7.77
N LEU A 13 3.60 12.00 7.41
CA LEU A 13 3.48 10.86 8.32
C LEU A 13 4.78 10.71 9.13
N PRO A 14 4.72 10.25 10.39
CA PRO A 14 5.91 10.04 11.23
C PRO A 14 6.69 8.75 10.85
N PHE A 15 6.45 8.20 9.66
CA PHE A 15 7.08 6.99 9.15
C PHE A 15 7.05 6.99 7.62
N ASP A 16 8.02 6.32 7.02
CA ASP A 16 8.03 6.00 5.59
C ASP A 16 7.59 4.56 5.34
N ILE A 17 7.07 4.31 4.13
CA ILE A 17 6.80 2.97 3.61
C ILE A 17 7.70 2.74 2.40
N GLU A 18 8.56 1.73 2.49
CA GLU A 18 9.41 1.27 1.40
C GLU A 18 8.84 -0.02 0.80
N LEU A 19 8.56 -0.05 -0.51
CA LEU A 19 8.19 -1.28 -1.20
C LEU A 19 9.46 -2.06 -1.57
N LYS A 20 9.68 -3.21 -0.92
CA LYS A 20 10.83 -4.08 -1.20
C LYS A 20 10.58 -5.00 -2.39
N LYS A 21 9.41 -5.63 -2.43
CA LYS A 21 9.09 -6.61 -3.46
C LYS A 21 7.60 -6.64 -3.74
N PHE A 22 7.25 -6.60 -5.02
CA PHE A 22 5.90 -6.83 -5.49
C PHE A 22 5.82 -8.25 -6.05
N VAL A 23 5.02 -9.11 -5.43
CA VAL A 23 4.83 -10.50 -5.87
C VAL A 23 3.46 -10.62 -6.54
N VAL A 24 3.44 -11.29 -7.69
CA VAL A 24 2.19 -11.64 -8.39
C VAL A 24 2.03 -13.14 -8.32
N GLU A 25 1.06 -13.61 -7.56
CA GLU A 25 0.69 -15.02 -7.51
C GLU A 25 -0.50 -15.27 -8.43
N ASN A 26 -0.26 -16.12 -9.44
CA ASN A 26 -1.28 -16.63 -10.34
C ASN A 26 -1.78 -17.99 -9.83
N ASP A 27 -3.08 -18.22 -9.93
CA ASP A 27 -3.64 -19.55 -9.69
C ASP A 27 -3.36 -20.53 -10.85
N GLU A 28 -3.78 -21.79 -10.69
CA GLU A 28 -3.58 -22.85 -11.69
C GLU A 28 -4.28 -22.56 -13.03
N THR A 29 -5.26 -21.65 -13.03
CA THR A 29 -5.95 -21.13 -14.22
C THR A 29 -5.26 -19.92 -14.86
N GLY A 30 -4.17 -19.43 -14.27
CA GLY A 30 -3.42 -18.26 -14.72
C GLY A 30 -4.06 -16.93 -14.34
N MET A 31 -5.10 -16.92 -13.50
CA MET A 31 -5.70 -15.68 -13.02
C MET A 31 -4.89 -15.14 -11.83
N PRO A 32 -4.56 -13.84 -11.82
CA PRO A 32 -3.86 -13.25 -10.70
C PRO A 32 -4.79 -13.17 -9.50
N LYS A 33 -4.48 -13.93 -8.45
CA LYS A 33 -5.37 -14.11 -7.29
C LYS A 33 -4.88 -13.31 -6.09
N LEU A 34 -3.56 -13.22 -5.91
CA LEU A 34 -2.96 -12.53 -4.77
C LEU A 34 -1.79 -11.66 -5.24
N PHE A 35 -1.73 -10.47 -4.66
CA PHE A 35 -0.64 -9.53 -4.86
C PHE A 35 0.00 -9.17 -3.53
N PRO A 36 0.71 -10.12 -2.88
CA PRO A 36 1.45 -9.81 -1.67
C PRO A 36 2.56 -8.82 -2.01
N SER A 37 2.58 -7.70 -1.28
CA SER A 37 3.62 -6.69 -1.37
C SER A 37 4.43 -6.74 -0.08
N GLU A 38 5.72 -7.01 -0.19
CA GLU A 38 6.65 -6.88 0.92
C GLU A 38 7.03 -5.42 1.07
N ILE A 39 6.66 -4.85 2.21
CA ILE A 39 6.97 -3.47 2.57
C ILE A 39 7.84 -3.44 3.82
N VAL A 40 8.62 -2.38 3.98
CA VAL A 40 9.29 -2.04 5.22
C VAL A 40 8.77 -0.69 5.68
N THR A 41 8.29 -0.63 6.91
CA THR A 41 7.89 0.62 7.55
C THR A 41 9.09 1.16 8.32
N ASN A 42 9.59 2.34 7.94
CA ASN A 42 10.70 3.01 8.61
C ASN A 42 10.12 4.09 9.53
N ASP A 43 10.10 3.86 10.82
CA ASP A 43 9.56 4.82 11.79
C ASP A 43 10.61 5.89 12.11
N HIS A 44 10.24 7.16 11.94
CA HIS A 44 11.17 8.28 12.11
C HIS A 44 11.46 8.60 13.58
N GLU A 45 10.53 8.29 14.48
CA GLU A 45 10.67 8.60 15.90
C GLU A 45 11.58 7.59 16.61
N THR A 46 11.48 6.32 16.24
CA THR A 46 12.22 5.22 16.87
C THR A 46 13.43 4.77 16.05
N GLY A 47 13.48 5.09 14.75
CA GLY A 47 14.47 4.58 13.81
C GLY A 47 14.29 3.09 13.46
N ALA A 48 13.16 2.47 13.85
CA ALA A 48 12.91 1.06 13.62
C ALA A 48 12.44 0.79 12.20
N ALA A 49 13.02 -0.24 11.57
CA ALA A 49 12.57 -0.78 10.29
C ALA A 49 11.75 -2.05 10.55
N THR A 50 10.44 -1.99 10.29
CA THR A 50 9.51 -3.10 10.52
C THR A 50 9.07 -3.71 9.18
N PRO A 51 9.49 -4.93 8.84
CA PRO A 51 9.01 -5.62 7.65
C PRO A 51 7.56 -6.07 7.82
N ALA A 52 6.75 -5.87 6.79
CA ALA A 52 5.36 -6.33 6.74
C ALA A 52 5.00 -6.79 5.33
N THR A 53 4.07 -7.75 5.24
CA THR A 53 3.49 -8.19 3.97
C THR A 53 2.06 -7.70 3.89
N VAL A 54 1.75 -6.86 2.90
CA VAL A 54 0.41 -6.34 2.65
C VAL A 54 -0.24 -7.13 1.54
N LYS A 55 -1.49 -7.56 1.73
CA LYS A 55 -2.30 -8.18 0.67
C LYS A 55 -3.53 -7.33 0.40
N VAL A 56 -4.10 -7.48 -0.80
CA VAL A 56 -5.29 -6.72 -1.25
C VAL A 56 -6.48 -6.84 -0.28
N ASN A 57 -6.63 -7.99 0.39
CA ASN A 57 -7.71 -8.24 1.35
C ASN A 57 -7.25 -8.23 2.82
N GLU A 58 -5.96 -8.05 3.09
CA GLU A 58 -5.39 -8.03 4.45
C GLU A 58 -4.51 -6.78 4.59
N PRO A 59 -5.08 -5.65 5.04
CA PRO A 59 -4.31 -4.42 5.25
C PRO A 59 -3.34 -4.59 6.44
N ALA A 60 -2.14 -4.02 6.32
CA ALA A 60 -1.25 -3.88 7.47
C ALA A 60 -1.66 -2.66 8.30
N PHE A 61 -1.58 -2.76 9.62
CA PHE A 61 -1.87 -1.64 10.51
C PHE A 61 -0.58 -1.17 11.17
N TYR A 62 -0.28 0.12 11.04
CA TYR A 62 0.85 0.74 11.73
C TYR A 62 0.40 2.05 12.37
N ARG A 63 0.54 2.15 13.71
CA ARG A 63 0.20 3.35 14.51
C ARG A 63 -1.18 3.96 14.20
N GLY A 64 -2.19 3.10 14.00
CA GLY A 64 -3.57 3.50 13.70
C GLY A 64 -3.84 3.80 12.22
N VAL A 65 -2.85 3.70 11.34
CA VAL A 65 -2.99 3.85 9.88
C VAL A 65 -3.10 2.47 9.23
N ALA A 66 -4.14 2.29 8.41
CA ALA A 66 -4.30 1.10 7.57
C ALA A 66 -3.55 1.29 6.25
N ILE A 67 -2.57 0.43 5.99
CA ILE A 67 -1.78 0.39 4.77
C ILE A 67 -2.33 -0.74 3.91
N SER A 68 -2.96 -0.36 2.79
CA SER A 68 -3.56 -1.30 1.85
C SER A 68 -3.13 -0.96 0.44
N THR A 69 -2.73 -1.97 -0.33
CA THR A 69 -2.53 -1.81 -1.77
C THR A 69 -3.91 -1.74 -2.44
N ARG A 70 -4.27 -0.56 -2.96
CA ARG A 70 -5.45 -0.45 -3.83
C ARG A 70 -5.10 -1.01 -5.21
N HIS A 71 -5.39 -2.29 -5.44
CA HIS A 71 -5.52 -2.81 -6.80
C HIS A 71 -6.99 -2.76 -7.22
N TRP A 72 -7.31 -1.86 -8.15
CA TRP A 72 -8.65 -1.73 -8.73
C TRP A 72 -8.83 -2.82 -9.80
N CYS A 73 -9.05 -4.08 -9.38
CA CYS A 73 -9.51 -5.11 -10.30
C CYS A 73 -11.03 -4.97 -10.49
N ARG A 74 -11.48 -3.86 -11.08
CA ARG A 74 -12.76 -3.87 -11.78
C ARG A 74 -12.46 -4.36 -13.20
N PRO A 75 -13.12 -5.41 -13.71
CA PRO A 75 -13.19 -5.56 -15.15
C PRO A 75 -13.85 -4.28 -15.65
N PHE A 76 -13.11 -3.51 -16.46
CA PHE A 76 -13.69 -2.41 -17.20
C PHE A 76 -14.71 -3.03 -18.14
N ARG A 77 -15.97 -3.14 -17.67
CA ARG A 77 -17.10 -3.47 -18.53
C ARG A 77 -17.28 -2.24 -19.42
N VAL A 78 -16.72 -2.31 -20.63
CA VAL A 78 -17.10 -1.42 -21.72
C VAL A 78 -18.59 -1.66 -21.95
N GLY A 79 -19.42 -0.82 -21.35
CA GLY A 79 -20.81 -0.67 -21.77
C GLY A 79 -20.83 0.33 -22.92
N GLY A 80 -21.36 -0.11 -24.06
CA GLY A 80 -21.50 0.67 -25.29
C GLY A 80 -21.35 -0.22 -26.51
#